data_AF-A0A5E4J7P6-F1
#
_entry.id   AF-A0A5E4J7P6-F1
#
_cell.length_a   1.000
_cell.length_b   1.000
_cell.length_c   1.000
_cell.angle_alpha   90.00
_cell.angle_beta   90.00
_cell.angle_gamma   90.00
#
_symmetry.space_group_name_H-M   'P 1'
#
loop_
_entity.id
_entity.type
_entity.pdbx_description
1 polymer ?
#
loop_
_entity_poly.entity_id
_entity_poly.type
_entity_poly.pdbx_seq_one_letter_code
_entity_poly.pdbx_strand_id
1 'polypeptide(L)'
;MKPAKPLRIHKHITAFLLTLLLTISAEAGPTGNQIWTSEPWTDSVQQSSTEISTDLTLPMAFNISGNEPSSIMLDSTQINYSDYAFNPSEAYLWIRENKTWSRSGQIMQGDEVDLIAYTQKTGYADIYLISYAKSTIKHWNYLFSGGYHLLRLTAGEAGRLFIILADSSQPSNALILDASPAAVQPSGPSAEANSAIPGRSKITIASERIKGFDVYLDGVFYSSDGSDGVIDGTASFTVNGSGTHTITVSQRDGRGNVINKSDHTRDFMAGNSYHLSI
;
A
#
# COMPACT_ATOMS: atom_id res chain seq x y z
N MET A 1 -53.86 -54.42 8.14
CA MET A 1 -53.82 -53.63 6.88
C MET A 1 -54.24 -52.20 7.19
N LYS A 2 -53.37 -51.22 6.92
CA LYS A 2 -53.74 -49.80 6.73
C LYS A 2 -54.41 -49.66 5.36
N PRO A 3 -55.33 -48.70 5.18
CA PRO A 3 -54.96 -47.42 4.55
C PRO A 3 -55.60 -46.22 5.27
N ALA A 4 -54.85 -45.18 5.64
CA ALA A 4 -54.49 -43.99 4.84
C ALA A 4 -55.67 -43.00 4.62
N LYS A 5 -55.60 -41.86 5.33
CA LYS A 5 -56.44 -40.65 5.17
C LYS A 5 -56.19 -39.98 3.81
N PRO A 6 -57.08 -39.04 3.40
CA PRO A 6 -56.57 -37.68 3.33
C PRO A 6 -57.43 -36.64 4.05
N LEU A 7 -56.72 -35.57 4.38
CA LEU A 7 -57.01 -34.53 5.35
C LEU A 7 -57.78 -33.36 4.70
N ARG A 8 -58.76 -32.86 5.44
CA ARG A 8 -59.67 -31.76 5.11
C ARG A 8 -58.90 -30.43 4.99
N ILE A 9 -59.00 -29.79 3.83
CA ILE A 9 -58.46 -28.46 3.56
C ILE A 9 -59.35 -27.42 4.26
N HIS A 10 -58.79 -26.60 5.14
CA HIS A 10 -59.39 -25.34 5.60
C HIS A 10 -58.38 -24.22 5.37
N LYS A 11 -58.83 -23.19 4.65
CA LYS A 11 -58.12 -21.95 4.36
C LYS A 11 -58.04 -21.12 5.64
N HIS A 12 -56.83 -20.79 6.09
CA HIS A 12 -56.58 -19.59 6.86
C HIS A 12 -55.31 -18.92 6.35
N ILE A 13 -55.51 -17.78 5.71
CA ILE A 13 -54.50 -16.78 5.38
C ILE A 13 -53.98 -16.24 6.70
N THR A 14 -52.69 -16.41 6.98
CA THR A 14 -52.00 -15.67 8.05
C THR A 14 -50.69 -15.17 7.46
N ALA A 15 -50.62 -13.86 7.24
CA ALA A 15 -49.41 -13.18 6.81
C ALA A 15 -48.38 -13.23 7.94
N PHE A 16 -47.20 -13.79 7.68
CA PHE A 16 -46.06 -13.71 8.59
C PHE A 16 -45.13 -12.61 8.09
N LEU A 17 -45.17 -11.48 8.77
CA LEU A 17 -44.28 -10.35 8.57
C LEU A 17 -42.89 -10.75 9.11
N LEU A 18 -41.94 -11.01 8.22
CA LEU A 18 -40.56 -11.31 8.59
C LEU A 18 -39.81 -9.99 8.78
N THR A 19 -39.81 -9.46 10.01
CA THR A 19 -38.94 -8.34 10.40
C THR A 19 -37.49 -8.82 10.50
N LEU A 20 -36.69 -8.42 9.51
CA LEU A 20 -35.24 -8.54 9.51
C LEU A 20 -34.67 -7.51 10.51
N LEU A 21 -34.28 -7.96 11.71
CA LEU A 21 -33.50 -7.16 12.65
C LEU A 21 -32.05 -7.14 12.17
N LEU A 22 -31.65 -6.05 11.49
CA LEU A 22 -30.24 -5.69 11.36
C LEU A 22 -29.74 -5.29 12.76
N THR A 23 -29.00 -6.19 13.40
CA THR A 23 -28.12 -5.80 14.51
C THR A 23 -26.96 -5.03 13.90
N ILE A 24 -27.02 -3.70 13.99
CA ILE A 24 -25.85 -2.85 13.82
C ILE A 24 -24.95 -3.16 15.01
N SER A 25 -23.92 -3.98 14.80
CA SER A 25 -22.78 -4.00 15.72
C SER A 25 -22.07 -2.66 15.58
N ALA A 26 -22.47 -1.69 16.40
CA ALA A 26 -21.59 -0.58 16.70
C ALA A 26 -20.45 -1.15 17.55
N GLU A 27 -19.37 -1.59 16.91
CA GLU A 27 -18.11 -1.69 17.64
C GLU A 27 -17.75 -0.28 18.07
N ALA A 28 -17.66 -0.09 19.38
CA ALA A 28 -17.25 1.15 20.01
C ALA A 28 -15.83 1.48 19.53
N GLY A 29 -15.71 2.44 18.61
CA GLY A 29 -14.42 3.01 18.25
C GLY A 29 -13.77 3.67 19.47
N PRO A 30 -12.44 3.62 19.62
CA PRO A 30 -11.78 4.38 20.66
C PRO A 30 -11.97 5.88 20.37
N THR A 31 -12.75 6.55 21.21
CA THR A 31 -12.95 8.00 21.23
C THR A 31 -11.71 8.70 21.82
N GLY A 32 -10.66 8.82 21.01
CA GLY A 32 -9.71 9.94 21.12
C GLY A 32 -10.20 11.08 20.22
N ASN A 33 -9.92 12.34 20.56
CA ASN A 33 -10.15 13.43 19.62
C ASN A 33 -9.06 13.37 18.52
N GLN A 34 -9.22 12.51 17.51
CA GLN A 34 -8.31 12.56 16.38
C GLN A 34 -8.51 13.86 15.58
N ILE A 35 -7.41 14.51 15.22
CA ILE A 35 -7.44 15.74 14.42
C ILE A 35 -6.68 15.48 13.14
N TRP A 36 -7.38 15.77 12.05
CA TRP A 36 -6.89 15.66 10.69
C TRP A 36 -6.69 17.07 10.15
N THR A 37 -5.44 17.49 9.94
CA THR A 37 -5.14 18.73 9.21
C THR A 37 -4.54 18.41 7.85
N SER A 38 -4.62 19.35 6.92
CA SER A 38 -3.99 19.21 5.62
C SER A 38 -3.57 20.57 5.07
N GLU A 39 -2.47 20.58 4.36
CA GLU A 39 -1.93 21.75 3.69
C GLU A 39 -1.40 21.35 2.31
N PRO A 40 -1.31 22.28 1.35
CA PRO A 40 -0.59 22.03 0.11
C PRO A 40 0.82 21.55 0.44
N TRP A 41 1.18 20.38 -0.08
CA TRP A 41 2.53 19.87 0.10
C TRP A 41 3.46 20.66 -0.83
N THR A 42 4.17 21.58 -0.20
CA THR A 42 5.30 22.27 -0.79
C THR A 42 6.53 21.72 -0.08
N ASP A 43 7.42 21.03 -0.80
CA ASP A 43 8.75 20.78 -0.25
C ASP A 43 9.45 22.13 -0.21
N SER A 44 9.39 22.82 0.94
CA SER A 44 10.36 23.84 1.26
C SER A 44 11.70 23.14 1.34
N VAL A 45 12.46 23.17 0.25
CA VAL A 45 13.80 22.60 0.15
C VAL A 45 14.70 23.31 1.16
N GLN A 46 14.78 22.78 2.37
CA GLN A 46 16.00 22.91 3.15
C GLN A 46 16.96 21.93 2.49
N GLN A 47 17.83 22.50 1.66
CA GLN A 47 18.78 21.82 0.79
C GLN A 47 19.88 21.15 1.64
N SER A 48 19.52 20.11 2.39
CA SER A 48 20.47 19.05 2.71
C SER A 48 20.52 18.15 1.48
N SER A 49 21.59 18.28 0.70
CA SER A 49 21.92 17.37 -0.39
C SER A 49 22.29 16.00 0.17
N THR A 50 21.28 15.29 0.72
CA THR A 50 21.35 13.85 0.86
C THR A 50 21.06 13.32 -0.52
N GLU A 51 22.06 12.76 -1.20
CA GLU A 51 21.80 12.04 -2.45
C GLU A 51 20.75 10.96 -2.15
N ILE A 52 19.57 11.08 -2.76
CA ILE A 52 18.55 10.05 -2.63
C ILE A 52 19.12 8.82 -3.35
N SER A 53 19.55 7.82 -2.57
CA SER A 53 20.03 6.57 -3.12
C SER A 53 18.85 5.70 -3.51
N THR A 54 18.95 5.04 -4.67
CA THR A 54 18.00 3.98 -5.01
C THR A 54 18.09 2.88 -3.96
N ASP A 55 16.99 2.57 -3.28
CA ASP A 55 16.96 1.55 -2.23
C ASP A 55 15.67 0.76 -2.24
N LEU A 56 15.71 -0.45 -1.69
CA LEU A 56 14.59 -1.38 -1.65
C LEU A 56 14.41 -1.91 -0.23
N THR A 57 13.24 -1.72 0.35
CA THR A 57 12.95 -2.18 1.71
C THR A 57 13.01 -3.71 1.82
N LEU A 58 13.15 -4.20 3.06
CA LEU A 58 12.96 -5.62 3.36
C LEU A 58 11.54 -6.07 2.96
N PRO A 59 11.38 -7.34 2.51
CA PRO A 59 10.07 -7.86 2.14
C PRO A 59 9.20 -8.06 3.37
N MET A 60 7.98 -7.55 3.30
CA MET A 60 7.00 -7.65 4.37
C MET A 60 5.85 -8.52 3.90
N ALA A 61 5.44 -9.49 4.72
CA ALA A 61 4.33 -10.37 4.37
C ALA A 61 3.07 -9.56 4.03
N PHE A 62 2.49 -9.82 2.86
CA PHE A 62 1.33 -9.13 2.34
C PHE A 62 0.16 -10.10 2.25
N ASN A 63 -0.92 -9.83 2.97
CA ASN A 63 -2.13 -10.60 2.84
C ASN A 63 -2.96 -10.06 1.67
N ILE A 64 -2.99 -10.79 0.55
CA ILE A 64 -3.78 -10.39 -0.61
C ILE A 64 -5.28 -10.51 -0.38
N SER A 65 -5.75 -11.35 0.54
CA SER A 65 -7.20 -11.54 0.75
C SER A 65 -7.87 -10.28 1.28
N GLY A 66 -8.82 -9.73 0.52
CA GLY A 66 -9.45 -8.42 0.75
C GLY A 66 -8.63 -7.23 0.21
N ASN A 67 -7.38 -7.49 -0.16
CA ASN A 67 -6.43 -6.53 -0.71
C ASN A 67 -6.09 -6.81 -2.18
N GLU A 68 -6.88 -7.66 -2.85
CA GLU A 68 -6.75 -7.93 -4.27
C GLU A 68 -6.88 -6.61 -5.05
N PRO A 69 -6.16 -6.47 -6.18
CA PRO A 69 -6.46 -5.40 -7.11
C PRO A 69 -7.86 -5.59 -7.69
N SER A 70 -8.56 -4.49 -7.97
CA SER A 70 -9.79 -4.53 -8.78
C SER A 70 -9.46 -4.82 -10.24
N SER A 71 -8.31 -4.32 -10.70
CA SER A 71 -7.88 -4.43 -12.10
C SER A 71 -6.38 -4.56 -12.22
N ILE A 72 -5.95 -5.16 -13.32
CA ILE A 72 -4.54 -5.16 -13.69
C ILE A 72 -4.34 -4.50 -15.04
N MET A 73 -3.17 -3.87 -15.18
CA MET A 73 -2.70 -3.28 -16.42
C MET A 73 -1.72 -4.23 -17.10
N LEU A 74 -2.16 -4.78 -18.23
CA LEU A 74 -1.32 -5.52 -19.16
C LEU A 74 -1.10 -4.64 -20.38
N ASP A 75 0.12 -4.12 -20.52
CA ASP A 75 0.48 -3.12 -21.52
C ASP A 75 -0.46 -1.89 -21.45
N SER A 76 -1.23 -1.62 -22.50
CA SER A 76 -2.23 -0.54 -22.55
C SER A 76 -3.66 -1.02 -22.27
N THR A 77 -3.86 -2.29 -21.90
CA THR A 77 -5.20 -2.87 -21.69
C THR A 77 -5.46 -3.16 -20.21
N GLN A 78 -6.48 -2.49 -19.66
CA GLN A 78 -6.93 -2.73 -18.30
C GLN A 78 -7.96 -3.86 -18.31
N ILE A 79 -7.73 -4.87 -17.47
CA ILE A 79 -8.66 -5.99 -17.29
C ILE A 79 -9.03 -6.14 -15.83
N ASN A 80 -10.22 -6.68 -15.53
CA ASN A 80 -10.57 -7.00 -14.16
C ASN A 80 -9.65 -8.10 -13.64
N TYR A 81 -9.25 -7.99 -12.38
CA TYR A 81 -8.40 -9.00 -11.77
C TYR A 81 -9.06 -10.38 -11.74
N SER A 82 -10.39 -10.44 -11.56
CA SER A 82 -11.17 -11.69 -11.63
C SER A 82 -11.09 -12.40 -12.97
N ASP A 83 -10.86 -11.66 -14.05
CA ASP A 83 -10.81 -12.19 -15.41
C ASP A 83 -9.38 -12.62 -15.77
N TYR A 84 -8.40 -12.19 -14.97
CA TYR A 84 -7.03 -12.66 -15.09
C TYR A 84 -6.94 -14.06 -14.46
N ALA A 85 -6.89 -15.09 -15.31
CA ALA A 85 -6.77 -16.49 -14.92
C ALA A 85 -5.40 -16.79 -14.27
N PHE A 86 -5.21 -16.27 -13.07
CA PHE A 86 -3.94 -16.22 -12.40
C PHE A 86 -3.68 -17.51 -11.64
N ASN A 87 -2.77 -18.33 -12.18
CA ASN A 87 -2.27 -19.53 -11.51
C ASN A 87 -0.75 -19.40 -11.38
N PRO A 88 -0.25 -18.87 -10.25
CA PRO A 88 1.18 -18.67 -10.11
C PRO A 88 1.91 -19.99 -9.86
N SER A 89 2.33 -20.62 -10.97
CA SER A 89 3.30 -21.72 -10.95
C SER A 89 4.75 -21.23 -10.80
N GLU A 90 4.97 -19.92 -10.78
CA GLU A 90 6.28 -19.27 -10.74
C GLU A 90 6.23 -18.00 -9.86
N ALA A 91 7.39 -17.44 -9.54
CA ALA A 91 7.50 -16.15 -8.88
C ALA A 91 7.04 -15.01 -9.81
N TYR A 92 6.52 -13.93 -9.24
CA TYR A 92 6.08 -12.76 -10.01
C TYR A 92 6.20 -11.47 -9.22
N LEU A 93 6.25 -10.37 -9.97
CA LEU A 93 6.32 -9.01 -9.49
C LEU A 93 5.19 -8.16 -10.10
N TRP A 94 4.65 -7.26 -9.31
CA TRP A 94 3.72 -6.21 -9.72
C TRP A 94 4.12 -4.87 -9.14
N ILE A 95 3.90 -3.80 -9.88
CA ILE A 95 3.81 -2.45 -9.33
C ILE A 95 2.39 -2.29 -8.80
N ARG A 96 2.25 -1.82 -7.56
CA ARG A 96 0.96 -1.58 -6.92
C ARG A 96 0.67 -0.08 -6.89
N GLU A 97 -0.41 0.30 -7.57
CA GLU A 97 -1.00 1.64 -7.52
C GLU A 97 -2.44 1.50 -7.02
N ASN A 98 -2.65 1.66 -5.72
CA ASN A 98 -3.95 1.45 -5.06
C ASN A 98 -4.54 0.05 -5.34
N LYS A 99 -5.68 -0.01 -6.03
CA LYS A 99 -6.36 -1.24 -6.47
C LYS A 99 -6.05 -1.61 -7.93
N THR A 100 -5.07 -0.95 -8.55
CA THR A 100 -4.60 -1.28 -9.90
C THR A 100 -3.16 -1.77 -9.82
N TRP A 101 -2.90 -2.96 -10.36
CA TRP A 101 -1.54 -3.51 -10.43
C TRP A 101 -1.03 -3.52 -11.86
N SER A 102 0.24 -3.21 -12.09
CA SER A 102 0.81 -3.08 -13.44
C SER A 102 2.20 -3.72 -13.53
N ARG A 103 2.65 -3.96 -14.77
CA ARG A 103 4.04 -4.36 -15.07
C ARG A 103 4.94 -3.18 -15.44
N SER A 104 4.34 -2.02 -15.66
CA SER A 104 5.04 -0.79 -15.95
C SER A 104 4.44 0.38 -15.20
N GLY A 105 5.28 1.35 -14.84
CA GLY A 105 4.87 2.55 -14.12
C GLY A 105 5.74 3.74 -14.47
N GLN A 106 5.24 4.93 -14.12
CA GLN A 106 5.97 6.19 -14.24
C GLN A 106 6.00 6.87 -12.89
N ILE A 107 7.18 7.33 -12.48
CA ILE A 107 7.38 8.04 -11.21
C ILE A 107 8.36 9.19 -11.39
N MET A 108 8.52 10.04 -10.39
CA MET A 108 9.59 11.02 -10.32
C MET A 108 10.82 10.43 -9.59
N GLN A 109 12.00 10.94 -9.91
CA GLN A 109 13.19 10.67 -9.12
C GLN A 109 12.97 11.11 -7.67
N GLY A 110 13.29 10.22 -6.73
CA GLY A 110 13.04 10.36 -5.31
C GLY A 110 11.70 9.80 -4.85
N ASP A 111 10.84 9.36 -5.78
CA ASP A 111 9.59 8.71 -5.42
C ASP A 111 9.81 7.29 -4.92
N GLU A 112 8.86 6.87 -4.09
CA GLU A 112 8.71 5.50 -3.65
C GLU A 112 7.58 4.81 -4.42
N VAL A 113 7.82 3.57 -4.83
CA VAL A 113 6.82 2.71 -5.45
C VAL A 113 6.66 1.41 -4.66
N ASP A 114 5.41 1.03 -4.42
CA ASP A 114 5.07 -0.25 -3.81
C ASP A 114 5.17 -1.36 -4.86
N LEU A 115 5.93 -2.40 -4.54
CA LEU A 115 6.09 -3.61 -5.33
C LEU A 115 5.46 -4.78 -4.59
N ILE A 116 4.66 -5.58 -5.29
CA ILE A 116 4.14 -6.85 -4.77
C ILE A 116 4.94 -7.97 -5.41
N ALA A 117 5.72 -8.66 -4.58
CA ALA A 117 6.39 -9.90 -4.93
C ALA A 117 5.55 -11.09 -4.50
N TYR A 118 5.70 -12.20 -5.21
CA TYR A 118 5.26 -13.50 -4.74
C TYR A 118 6.30 -14.55 -5.01
N THR A 119 6.44 -15.43 -4.03
CA THR A 119 7.27 -16.64 -4.10
C THR A 119 6.43 -17.83 -3.68
N GLN A 120 6.61 -18.97 -4.35
CA GLN A 120 5.78 -20.15 -4.06
C GLN A 120 6.08 -20.77 -2.70
N LYS A 121 7.35 -20.72 -2.31
CA LYS A 121 7.88 -21.41 -1.14
C LYS A 121 8.78 -20.46 -0.38
N THR A 122 9.00 -20.81 0.88
CA THR A 122 10.00 -20.12 1.67
C THR A 122 11.37 -20.40 1.11
N GLY A 123 12.15 -19.34 0.87
CA GLY A 123 13.47 -19.46 0.25
C GLY A 123 14.11 -18.10 0.02
N TYR A 124 15.40 -18.11 -0.28
CA TYR A 124 16.09 -16.91 -0.73
C TYR A 124 15.76 -16.65 -2.19
N ALA A 125 15.44 -15.40 -2.50
CA ALA A 125 15.27 -14.92 -3.87
C ALA A 125 16.06 -13.63 -4.07
N ASP A 126 16.56 -13.47 -5.29
CA ASP A 126 17.32 -12.30 -5.69
C ASP A 126 16.40 -11.27 -6.36
N ILE A 127 16.58 -10.00 -6.04
CA ILE A 127 15.99 -8.90 -6.78
C ILE A 127 17.11 -8.11 -7.43
N TYR A 128 17.03 -7.99 -8.76
CA TYR A 128 17.93 -7.17 -9.56
C TYR A 128 17.21 -5.92 -10.01
N LEU A 129 17.87 -4.77 -9.85
CA LEU A 129 17.47 -3.52 -10.47
C LEU A 129 18.56 -3.10 -11.45
N ILE A 130 18.20 -3.01 -12.72
CA ILE A 130 19.10 -2.60 -13.80
C ILE A 130 18.74 -1.17 -14.18
N SER A 131 19.68 -0.27 -13.96
CA SER A 131 19.59 1.12 -14.40
C SER A 131 20.04 1.21 -15.84
N TYR A 132 19.12 1.47 -16.77
CA TYR A 132 19.48 1.67 -18.17
C TYR A 132 20.28 2.97 -18.35
N ALA A 133 19.88 4.03 -17.64
CA ALA A 133 20.52 5.34 -17.76
C ALA A 133 21.95 5.36 -17.20
N LYS A 134 22.20 4.68 -16.08
CA LYS A 134 23.53 4.64 -15.47
C LYS A 134 24.37 3.43 -15.85
N SER A 135 23.81 2.45 -16.57
CA SER A 135 24.46 1.16 -16.83
C SER A 135 24.93 0.46 -15.54
N THR A 136 24.12 0.52 -14.48
CA THR A 136 24.43 -0.10 -13.19
C THR A 136 23.43 -1.18 -12.84
N ILE A 137 23.85 -2.11 -11.97
CA ILE A 137 22.99 -3.14 -11.42
C ILE A 137 23.06 -3.04 -9.90
N LYS A 138 21.89 -2.91 -9.26
CA LYS A 138 21.73 -3.17 -7.82
C LYS A 138 21.16 -4.56 -7.63
N HIS A 139 21.57 -5.21 -6.55
CA HIS A 139 21.20 -6.56 -6.20
C HIS A 139 20.86 -6.63 -4.72
N TRP A 140 19.74 -7.26 -4.42
CA TRP A 140 19.32 -7.61 -3.07
C TRP A 140 19.03 -9.10 -3.01
N ASN A 141 19.39 -9.75 -1.92
CA ASN A 141 19.07 -11.14 -1.63
C ASN A 141 18.26 -11.19 -0.34
N TYR A 142 17.00 -11.63 -0.43
CA TYR A 142 16.10 -11.65 0.71
C TYR A 142 15.51 -13.03 0.92
N LEU A 143 15.23 -13.34 2.19
CA LEU A 143 14.46 -14.51 2.57
C LEU A 143 12.96 -14.18 2.46
N PHE A 144 12.29 -14.82 1.51
CA PHE A 144 10.84 -14.75 1.38
C PHE A 144 10.19 -15.93 2.09
N SER A 145 9.02 -15.71 2.68
CA SER A 145 8.10 -16.82 3.00
C SER A 145 7.36 -17.24 1.74
N GLY A 146 6.69 -18.40 1.72
CA GLY A 146 5.70 -18.66 0.67
C GLY A 146 4.57 -17.62 0.72
N GLY A 147 4.10 -17.13 -0.42
CA GLY A 147 3.01 -16.16 -0.53
C GLY A 147 3.44 -14.81 -1.09
N TYR A 148 2.67 -13.77 -0.77
CA TYR A 148 2.87 -12.41 -1.26
C TYR A 148 3.64 -11.55 -0.27
N HIS A 149 4.43 -10.61 -0.79
CA HIS A 149 5.21 -9.65 -0.01
C HIS A 149 5.15 -8.27 -0.62
N LEU A 150 5.04 -7.26 0.23
CA LEU A 150 5.22 -5.87 -0.12
C LEU A 150 6.69 -5.49 0.05
N LEU A 151 7.24 -4.85 -0.98
CA LEU A 151 8.49 -4.13 -0.93
C LEU A 151 8.24 -2.70 -1.38
N ARG A 152 9.12 -1.78 -0.99
CA ARG A 152 9.09 -0.40 -1.45
C ARG A 152 10.41 -0.03 -2.07
N LEU A 153 10.36 0.41 -3.32
CA LEU A 153 11.52 0.87 -4.07
C LEU A 153 11.52 2.40 -4.06
N THR A 154 12.58 3.00 -3.54
CA THR A 154 12.90 4.42 -3.75
C THR A 154 13.71 4.55 -5.03
N ALA A 155 13.25 5.34 -6.01
CA ALA A 155 14.00 5.59 -7.23
C ALA A 155 14.93 6.79 -7.08
N GLY A 156 16.14 6.56 -6.55
CA GLY A 156 17.14 7.62 -6.36
C GLY A 156 17.69 8.23 -7.64
N GLU A 157 17.29 7.74 -8.81
CA GLU A 157 17.76 8.20 -10.10
C GLU A 157 16.65 8.28 -11.14
N ALA A 158 16.80 9.25 -12.05
CA ALA A 158 16.00 9.34 -13.24
C ALA A 158 16.47 8.35 -14.32
N GLY A 159 15.54 7.91 -15.15
CA GLY A 159 15.77 6.99 -16.24
C GLY A 159 14.92 5.72 -16.13
N ARG A 160 15.08 4.84 -17.12
CA ARG A 160 14.42 3.55 -17.14
C ARG A 160 15.11 2.57 -16.20
N LEU A 161 14.34 1.99 -15.30
CA LEU A 161 14.74 0.94 -14.38
C LEU A 161 14.03 -0.36 -14.75
N PHE A 162 14.79 -1.45 -14.85
CA PHE A 162 14.24 -2.80 -14.99
C PHE A 162 14.37 -3.54 -13.67
N ILE A 163 13.29 -4.13 -13.17
CA ILE A 163 13.29 -4.87 -11.91
C ILE A 163 12.91 -6.32 -12.19
N ILE A 164 13.71 -7.26 -11.67
CA ILE A 164 13.53 -8.71 -11.89
C ILE A 164 13.69 -9.42 -10.55
N LEU A 165 12.72 -10.28 -10.21
CA LEU A 165 12.83 -11.24 -9.12
C LEU A 165 13.32 -12.58 -9.69
N ALA A 166 14.25 -13.23 -9.03
CA ALA A 166 14.72 -14.56 -9.37
C ALA A 166 14.59 -15.46 -8.15
N ASP A 167 13.63 -16.40 -8.19
CA ASP A 167 13.43 -17.42 -7.17
C ASP A 167 14.07 -18.72 -7.67
N SER A 168 14.96 -19.31 -6.87
CA SER A 168 15.58 -20.61 -7.17
C SER A 168 16.27 -20.64 -8.55
N SER A 169 16.92 -19.54 -8.94
CA SER A 169 17.54 -19.33 -10.25
C SER A 169 16.59 -19.31 -11.46
N GLN A 170 15.28 -19.20 -11.23
CA GLN A 170 14.29 -18.96 -12.29
C GLN A 170 13.82 -17.50 -12.23
N PRO A 171 13.90 -16.75 -13.36
CA PRO A 171 13.40 -15.40 -13.39
C PRO A 171 11.87 -15.39 -13.33
N SER A 172 11.32 -14.39 -12.65
CA SER A 172 9.93 -13.99 -12.75
C SER A 172 9.66 -13.22 -14.05
N ASN A 173 8.54 -12.48 -14.10
CA ASN A 173 8.39 -11.36 -15.04
C ASN A 173 9.35 -10.20 -14.70
N ALA A 174 9.59 -9.34 -15.68
CA ALA A 174 10.26 -8.06 -15.49
C ALA A 174 9.24 -6.94 -15.27
N LEU A 175 9.61 -5.94 -14.47
CA LEU A 175 8.92 -4.67 -14.37
C LEU A 175 9.73 -3.57 -15.08
N ILE A 176 9.04 -2.58 -15.64
CA ILE A 176 9.66 -1.37 -16.21
C ILE A 176 9.16 -0.17 -15.43
N LEU A 177 10.08 0.58 -14.83
CA LEU A 177 9.76 1.83 -14.14
C LEU A 177 10.51 2.97 -14.81
N ASP A 178 9.77 3.91 -15.39
CA ASP A 178 10.34 5.08 -16.02
C ASP A 178 10.32 6.24 -15.00
N ALA A 179 11.49 6.55 -14.42
CA ALA A 179 11.65 7.64 -13.46
C ALA A 179 12.01 8.94 -14.19
N SER A 180 11.17 9.96 -14.10
CA SER A 180 11.46 11.29 -14.64
C SER A 180 12.35 12.09 -13.69
N PRO A 181 13.23 12.97 -14.17
CA PRO A 181 14.01 13.85 -13.31
C PRO A 181 13.10 14.64 -12.36
N ALA A 182 13.51 14.78 -11.10
CA ALA A 182 12.86 15.70 -10.19
C ALA A 182 12.89 17.11 -10.82
N ALA A 183 11.78 17.85 -10.73
CA ALA A 183 11.71 19.19 -11.30
C ALA A 183 12.79 20.08 -10.65
N VAL A 184 13.81 20.47 -11.43
CA VAL A 184 14.79 21.45 -10.99
C VAL A 184 14.09 22.80 -11.01
N GLN A 185 13.71 23.30 -9.83
CA GLN A 185 13.20 24.66 -9.72
C GLN A 185 14.33 25.63 -10.06
N PRO A 186 14.22 26.47 -11.11
CA PRO A 186 15.26 27.43 -11.41
C PRO A 186 15.39 28.42 -10.25
N SER A 187 16.59 28.57 -9.72
CA SER A 187 16.94 29.59 -8.73
C SER A 187 16.89 30.97 -9.39
N GLY A 188 15.67 31.53 -9.48
CA GLY A 188 15.39 32.92 -9.84
C GLY A 188 14.59 33.59 -8.72
N PRO A 189 14.62 34.93 -8.59
CA PRO A 189 13.90 35.62 -7.53
C PRO A 189 12.40 35.34 -7.66
N SER A 190 11.80 35.04 -6.51
CA SER A 190 10.46 34.50 -6.30
C SER A 190 9.37 34.96 -7.29
N ALA A 191 8.80 33.99 -8.00
CA ALA A 191 7.41 34.02 -8.42
C ALA A 191 6.80 32.66 -8.05
N GLU A 192 5.96 32.68 -7.01
CA GLU A 192 4.91 31.70 -6.69
C GLU A 192 5.21 30.23 -7.02
N ALA A 193 6.06 29.61 -6.21
CA ALA A 193 6.29 28.17 -6.24
C ALA A 193 5.18 27.42 -5.48
N ASN A 194 3.97 27.43 -6.03
CA ASN A 194 2.93 26.46 -5.71
C ASN A 194 2.92 25.36 -6.78
N SER A 195 4.05 24.69 -6.96
CA SER A 195 4.08 23.43 -7.74
C SER A 195 3.82 22.28 -6.76
N ALA A 196 2.54 22.04 -6.49
CA ALA A 196 2.11 20.81 -5.84
C ALA A 196 2.70 19.62 -6.62
N ILE A 197 3.32 18.67 -5.92
CA ILE A 197 3.90 17.50 -6.58
C ILE A 197 2.74 16.65 -7.12
N PRO A 198 2.55 16.54 -8.45
CA PRO A 198 1.38 15.85 -8.99
C PRO A 198 1.46 14.36 -8.64
N GLY A 199 0.36 13.81 -8.16
CA GLY A 199 0.21 12.36 -7.92
C GLY A 199 0.64 11.82 -6.55
N ARG A 200 1.03 12.65 -5.57
CA ARG A 200 1.50 12.16 -4.24
C ARG A 200 0.90 12.89 -3.06
N SER A 201 0.74 12.22 -1.92
CA SER A 201 0.32 12.83 -0.65
C SER A 201 1.31 12.47 0.45
N LYS A 202 1.78 13.44 1.23
CA LYS A 202 2.64 13.17 2.40
C LYS A 202 1.76 12.95 3.63
N ILE A 203 1.92 11.81 4.31
CA ILE A 203 1.18 11.50 5.53
C ILE A 203 2.14 11.56 6.71
N THR A 204 1.75 12.29 7.75
CA THR A 204 2.40 12.28 9.06
C THR A 204 1.38 11.87 10.11
N ILE A 205 1.73 10.90 10.92
CA ILE A 205 0.95 10.44 12.07
C ILE A 205 1.76 10.78 13.30
N ALA A 206 1.18 11.51 14.23
CA ALA A 206 1.77 11.81 15.52
C ALA A 206 0.83 11.34 16.62
N SER A 207 1.32 10.51 17.53
CA SER A 207 0.56 10.12 18.71
C SER A 207 1.30 10.49 20.00
N GLU A 208 0.57 11.17 20.88
CA GLU A 208 1.04 11.44 22.24
C GLU A 208 0.80 10.25 23.18
N ARG A 209 -0.05 9.30 22.75
CA ARG A 209 -0.57 8.20 23.58
C ARG A 209 0.14 6.88 23.35
N ILE A 210 0.61 6.63 22.12
CA ILE A 210 1.24 5.38 21.72
C ILE A 210 2.59 5.64 21.06
N LYS A 211 3.57 4.81 21.43
CA LYS A 211 4.91 4.78 20.83
C LYS A 211 5.25 3.35 20.42
N GLY A 212 6.08 3.19 19.40
CA GLY A 212 6.45 1.91 18.81
C GLY A 212 5.27 1.25 18.10
N PHE A 213 4.43 2.05 17.44
CA PHE A 213 3.27 1.54 16.70
C PHE A 213 3.61 1.22 15.25
N ASP A 214 2.84 0.29 14.70
CA ASP A 214 2.75 -0.05 13.29
C ASP A 214 1.67 0.82 12.62
N VAL A 215 1.92 1.25 11.39
CA VAL A 215 0.96 1.92 10.54
C VAL A 215 0.60 1.01 9.38
N TYR A 216 -0.69 0.79 9.17
CA TYR A 216 -1.22 0.09 8.02
C TYR A 216 -2.02 1.07 7.15
N LEU A 217 -1.79 1.03 5.84
CA LEU A 217 -2.56 1.72 4.83
C LEU A 217 -3.41 0.70 4.08
N ASP A 218 -4.73 0.89 4.10
CA ASP A 218 -5.73 -0.01 3.51
C ASP A 218 -5.54 -1.46 3.97
N GLY A 219 -5.26 -1.65 5.27
CA GLY A 219 -5.04 -2.96 5.88
C GLY A 219 -3.66 -3.58 5.63
N VAL A 220 -2.75 -2.86 4.97
CA VAL A 220 -1.40 -3.33 4.61
C VAL A 220 -0.35 -2.55 5.39
N PHE A 221 0.59 -3.22 6.05
CA PHE A 221 1.66 -2.52 6.79
C PHE A 221 2.42 -1.58 5.85
N TYR A 222 2.63 -0.35 6.29
CA TYR A 222 3.16 0.73 5.46
C TYR A 222 4.36 1.44 6.07
N SER A 223 4.33 1.67 7.39
CA SER A 223 5.38 2.36 8.15
C SER A 223 5.26 1.99 9.62
N SER A 224 6.19 2.45 10.44
CA SER A 224 6.14 2.36 11.90
C SER A 224 6.71 3.62 12.52
N ASP A 225 6.40 3.87 13.80
CA ASP A 225 7.05 4.93 14.58
C ASP A 225 8.59 4.79 14.52
N GLY A 226 9.11 3.56 14.62
CA GLY A 226 10.55 3.29 14.54
C GLY A 226 11.20 3.40 13.15
N SER A 227 10.46 3.78 12.11
CA SER A 227 10.96 3.73 10.72
C SER A 227 12.05 4.76 10.43
N ASP A 228 12.12 5.86 11.19
CA ASP A 228 13.19 6.86 11.10
C ASP A 228 14.36 6.58 12.06
N GLY A 229 14.33 5.43 12.75
CA GLY A 229 15.34 5.01 13.73
C GLY A 229 15.09 5.52 15.15
N VAL A 230 14.00 6.26 15.39
CA VAL A 230 13.62 6.76 16.71
C VAL A 230 12.20 6.27 17.04
N ILE A 231 11.93 5.96 18.30
CA ILE A 231 10.57 5.63 18.78
C ILE A 231 10.06 6.85 19.55
N ASP A 232 9.44 7.80 18.85
CA ASP A 232 9.04 9.08 19.44
C ASP A 232 7.52 9.34 19.44
N GLY A 233 6.75 8.49 18.78
CA GLY A 233 5.32 8.62 18.55
C GLY A 233 4.98 9.15 17.15
N THR A 234 5.93 9.25 16.23
CA THR A 234 5.75 9.86 14.91
C THR A 234 6.11 8.89 13.80
N ALA A 235 5.23 8.75 12.81
CA ALA A 235 5.53 8.05 11.57
C ALA A 235 5.20 8.96 10.39
N SER A 236 6.11 9.06 9.42
CA SER A 236 5.88 9.80 8.17
C SER A 236 6.15 8.92 6.96
N PHE A 237 5.31 9.03 5.94
CA PHE A 237 5.43 8.27 4.69
C PHE A 237 4.69 8.98 3.55
N THR A 238 5.03 8.65 2.31
CA THR A 238 4.34 9.19 1.12
C THR A 238 3.37 8.15 0.59
N VAL A 239 2.18 8.56 0.17
CA VAL A 239 1.18 7.71 -0.48
C VAL A 239 0.93 8.21 -1.90
N ASN A 240 0.78 7.27 -2.84
CA ASN A 240 0.46 7.57 -4.22
C ASN A 240 -1.03 7.93 -4.38
N GLY A 241 -1.28 9.08 -4.99
CA GLY A 241 -2.57 9.43 -5.60
C GLY A 241 -3.66 9.95 -4.67
N SER A 242 -4.77 10.27 -5.33
CA SER A 242 -6.03 10.72 -4.74
C SER A 242 -6.97 9.53 -4.47
N GLY A 243 -7.74 9.59 -3.40
CA GLY A 243 -8.76 8.58 -3.10
C GLY A 243 -9.03 8.43 -1.61
N THR A 244 -10.04 7.64 -1.28
CA THR A 244 -10.32 7.25 0.11
C THR A 244 -9.34 6.19 0.55
N HIS A 245 -8.63 6.45 1.64
CA HIS A 245 -7.74 5.49 2.26
C HIS A 245 -8.09 5.29 3.74
N THR A 246 -7.85 4.08 4.22
CA THR A 246 -7.97 3.73 5.64
C THR A 246 -6.58 3.59 6.25
N ILE A 247 -6.30 4.37 7.27
CA ILE A 247 -5.10 4.24 8.08
C ILE A 247 -5.46 3.54 9.38
N THR A 248 -4.76 2.45 9.67
CA THR A 248 -4.84 1.76 10.94
C THR A 248 -3.52 1.96 11.67
N VAL A 249 -3.57 2.45 12.90
CA VAL A 249 -2.42 2.50 13.79
C VAL A 249 -2.55 1.41 14.83
N SER A 250 -1.52 0.61 15.05
CA SER A 250 -1.57 -0.52 15.99
C SER A 250 -0.30 -0.65 16.82
N GLN A 251 -0.44 -0.85 18.13
CA GLN A 251 0.67 -1.20 19.03
C GLN A 251 0.60 -2.68 19.38
N ARG A 252 1.75 -3.35 19.49
CA ARG A 252 1.86 -4.76 19.85
C ARG A 252 2.56 -4.96 21.20
N ASP A 253 2.21 -6.02 21.93
CA ASP A 253 2.99 -6.49 23.08
C ASP A 253 4.27 -7.23 22.65
N GLY A 254 5.14 -7.57 23.61
CA GLY A 254 6.37 -8.34 23.35
C GLY A 254 6.14 -9.78 22.87
N ARG A 255 4.89 -10.21 22.70
CA ARG A 255 4.50 -11.50 22.14
C ARG A 255 3.85 -11.35 20.75
N GLY A 256 3.76 -10.13 20.24
CA GLY A 256 3.20 -9.79 18.92
C GLY A 256 1.69 -9.57 18.90
N ASN A 257 1.00 -9.64 20.05
CA ASN A 257 -0.45 -9.41 20.12
C ASN A 257 -0.76 -7.92 20.04
N VAL A 258 -1.80 -7.54 19.31
CA VAL A 258 -2.26 -6.15 19.22
C VAL A 258 -2.89 -5.74 20.57
N ILE A 259 -2.35 -4.69 21.18
CA ILE A 259 -2.81 -4.13 22.47
C ILE A 259 -3.49 -2.76 22.32
N ASN A 260 -3.25 -2.07 21.20
CA ASN A 260 -3.96 -0.85 20.83
C ASN A 260 -4.17 -0.87 19.31
N LYS A 261 -5.36 -0.51 18.84
CA LYS A 261 -5.70 -0.37 17.43
C LYS A 261 -6.64 0.81 17.25
N SER A 262 -6.34 1.68 16.30
CA SER A 262 -7.21 2.80 15.91
C SER A 262 -7.29 2.90 14.38
N ASP A 263 -8.51 2.94 13.85
CA ASP A 263 -8.79 3.02 12.41
C ASP A 263 -9.30 4.42 12.06
N HIS A 264 -8.71 5.03 11.02
CA HIS A 264 -8.97 6.39 10.59
C HIS A 264 -9.09 6.44 9.08
N THR A 265 -10.25 6.85 8.56
CA THR A 265 -10.48 6.99 7.12
C THR A 265 -10.39 8.45 6.70
N ARG A 266 -9.69 8.73 5.59
CA ARG A 266 -9.63 10.06 5.01
C ARG A 266 -9.46 9.98 3.49
N ASP A 267 -10.10 10.92 2.79
CA ASP A 267 -9.81 11.18 1.39
C ASP A 267 -8.50 11.95 1.28
N PHE A 268 -7.54 11.35 0.58
CA PHE A 268 -6.31 11.99 0.20
C PHE A 268 -6.46 12.58 -1.20
N MET A 269 -5.90 13.78 -1.36
CA MET A 269 -5.77 14.45 -2.62
C MET A 269 -4.29 14.62 -2.88
N ALA A 270 -3.87 14.22 -4.07
CA ALA A 270 -2.52 14.42 -4.51
C ALA A 270 -2.12 15.90 -4.41
N GLY A 271 -0.85 16.15 -4.10
CA GLY A 271 -0.28 17.46 -3.88
C GLY A 271 -0.47 18.02 -2.47
N ASN A 272 -1.04 17.25 -1.52
CA ASN A 272 -1.26 17.69 -0.15
C ASN A 272 -0.45 16.89 0.88
N SER A 273 -0.11 17.55 1.99
CA SER A 273 0.38 16.90 3.20
C SER A 273 -0.78 16.80 4.19
N TYR A 274 -0.87 15.67 4.88
CA TYR A 274 -1.91 15.34 5.82
C TYR A 274 -1.27 14.97 7.16
N HIS A 275 -1.76 15.58 8.23
CA HIS A 275 -1.33 15.27 9.58
C HIS A 275 -2.47 14.68 10.39
N LEU A 276 -2.24 13.50 10.98
CA LEU A 276 -3.13 12.82 11.90
C LEU A 276 -2.56 12.87 13.31
N SER A 277 -3.28 13.53 14.22
CA SER A 277 -2.97 13.53 15.66
C SER A 277 -3.86 12.52 16.40
N ILE A 278 -3.26 11.64 17.22
CA ILE A 278 -3.94 10.57 17.98
C ILE A 278 -3.63 10.63 19.49
#